data_AF-A0A5C7MS10-F1
#
_entry.id   AF-A0A5C7MS10-F1
#
_cell.length_a   1.000
_cell.length_b   1.000
_cell.length_c   1.000
_cell.angle_alpha   90.00
_cell.angle_beta   90.00
_cell.angle_gamma   90.00
#
_symmetry.space_group_name_H-M   'P 1'
#
loop_
_entity.id
_entity.type
_entity.pdbx_description
1 polymer ?
#
loop_
_entity_poly.entity_id
_entity_poly.type
_entity_poly.pdbx_seq_one_letter_code
_entity_poly.pdbx_strand_id
1 'polypeptide(L)'
;MTAPAEDIATAKAAAAVDVKLPEPAPVHDVADLAKVVNVANFQFDTRADWDRRDNRLDWDRHDNRPMGRDWDNRVRQWRPDWVQYDDYYRPVLFNPYRDPVRVVYVYRNAPRIVYIPPLQRIVMEVADLAAYSFTAVVVNAVNTAVNVAVGSFFGGGYYPGVGVPLPPPPPPVLSYANVPVQVRYSDAVYQPFRVQRIVDAGDDVQYGERRVLLDGVTPAWGQWTQSPSGERQFEVHRTQQFPGLDEPREAPLPGDYNLQLVNDQKGLENPNKALTIAAVTCGVLSLGAIGLSVYIGRRRREVV
;
A
#
# COMPACT_ATOMS: atom_id res chain seq x y z
N MET A 1 -6.60 7.23 2.42
CA MET A 1 -8.06 7.52 2.34
C MET A 1 -8.46 8.44 3.48
N THR A 2 -9.57 9.18 3.35
CA THR A 2 -10.08 10.11 4.37
C THR A 2 -11.60 10.00 4.46
N ALA A 3 -12.15 10.12 5.67
CA ALA A 3 -13.59 10.16 5.94
C ALA A 3 -13.87 11.19 7.05
N PRO A 4 -15.09 11.72 7.17
CA PRO A 4 -15.46 12.66 8.25
C PRO A 4 -15.22 12.05 9.64
N ALA A 5 -14.73 12.87 10.59
CA ALA A 5 -14.39 12.38 11.93
C ALA A 5 -15.60 11.79 12.68
N GLU A 6 -16.79 12.37 12.48
CA GLU A 6 -18.06 11.88 13.03
C GLU A 6 -18.44 10.49 12.49
N ASP A 7 -18.26 10.27 11.18
CA ASP A 7 -18.57 9.01 10.53
C ASP A 7 -17.57 7.92 10.95
N ILE A 8 -16.29 8.28 11.12
CA ILE A 8 -15.26 7.39 11.70
C ILE A 8 -15.66 6.98 13.12
N ALA A 9 -16.04 7.93 13.98
CA ALA A 9 -16.45 7.64 15.35
C ALA A 9 -17.69 6.74 15.40
N THR A 10 -18.67 7.01 14.53
CA THR A 10 -19.90 6.21 14.40
C THR A 10 -19.59 4.77 13.98
N ALA A 11 -18.82 4.58 12.91
CA ALA A 11 -18.46 3.25 12.42
C ALA A 11 -17.63 2.45 13.43
N LYS A 12 -16.75 3.13 14.17
CA LYS A 12 -15.93 2.51 15.21
C LYS A 12 -16.75 2.09 16.43
N ALA A 13 -17.82 2.82 16.76
CA ALA A 13 -18.72 2.53 17.86
C ALA A 13 -19.79 1.47 17.53
N ALA A 14 -20.00 1.18 16.23
CA ALA A 14 -20.99 0.19 15.80
C ALA A 14 -20.74 -1.20 16.42
N ALA A 15 -21.79 -2.01 16.56
CA ALA A 15 -21.63 -3.40 16.93
C ALA A 15 -20.88 -4.13 15.81
N ALA A 16 -19.84 -4.89 16.16
CA ALA A 16 -19.13 -5.67 15.16
C ALA A 16 -19.95 -6.90 14.79
N VAL A 17 -20.22 -7.06 13.50
CA VAL A 17 -20.93 -8.24 12.99
C VAL A 17 -19.89 -9.33 12.71
N ASP A 18 -20.03 -10.48 13.36
CA ASP A 18 -19.22 -11.65 13.04
C ASP A 18 -19.54 -12.13 11.62
N VAL A 19 -18.56 -12.00 10.73
CA VAL A 19 -18.64 -12.53 9.38
C VAL A 19 -17.93 -13.88 9.39
N LYS A 20 -18.74 -14.94 9.30
CA LYS A 20 -18.21 -16.29 9.04
C LYS A 20 -17.31 -16.25 7.82
N LEU A 21 -16.24 -17.04 7.84
CA LEU A 21 -15.33 -17.15 6.71
C LEU A 21 -16.15 -17.34 5.41
N PRO A 22 -16.16 -16.37 4.48
CA PRO A 22 -16.94 -16.48 3.25
C PRO A 22 -16.39 -17.63 2.40
N GLU A 23 -17.25 -18.29 1.63
CA GLU A 23 -16.81 -19.26 0.61
C GLU A 23 -15.91 -18.60 -0.45
N PRO A 24 -15.12 -19.36 -1.24
CA PRO A 24 -14.36 -18.79 -2.34
C PRO A 24 -15.27 -17.96 -3.23
N ALA A 25 -14.86 -16.72 -3.51
CA ALA A 25 -15.64 -15.82 -4.34
C ALA A 25 -15.76 -16.42 -5.76
N PRO A 26 -16.96 -16.44 -6.36
CA PRO A 26 -17.13 -16.86 -7.75
C PRO A 26 -16.24 -16.04 -8.68
N VAL A 27 -15.70 -16.69 -9.72
CA VAL A 27 -14.79 -16.05 -10.69
C VAL A 27 -15.42 -14.82 -11.33
N HIS A 28 -16.73 -14.86 -11.63
CA HIS A 28 -17.44 -13.73 -12.23
C HIS A 28 -17.54 -12.53 -11.29
N ASP A 29 -17.76 -12.73 -9.98
CA ASP A 29 -17.84 -11.64 -9.01
C ASP A 29 -16.49 -10.92 -8.87
N VAL A 30 -15.40 -11.68 -8.85
CA VAL A 30 -14.03 -11.13 -8.82
C VAL A 30 -13.75 -10.36 -10.11
N ALA A 31 -14.11 -10.93 -11.27
CA ALA A 31 -13.93 -10.28 -12.57
C ALA A 31 -14.76 -9.00 -12.71
N ASP A 32 -15.99 -8.98 -12.19
CA ASP A 32 -16.86 -7.81 -12.23
C ASP A 32 -16.35 -6.70 -11.30
N LEU A 33 -15.85 -7.05 -10.11
CA LEU A 33 -15.19 -6.08 -9.23
C LEU A 33 -13.90 -5.53 -9.88
N ALA A 34 -13.12 -6.38 -10.55
CA ALA A 34 -11.94 -5.95 -11.31
C ALA A 34 -12.27 -4.99 -12.46
N LYS A 35 -13.41 -5.18 -13.15
CA LYS A 35 -13.91 -4.24 -14.17
C LYS A 35 -14.34 -2.92 -13.53
N VAL A 36 -15.04 -2.97 -12.39
CA VAL A 36 -15.52 -1.80 -11.66
C VAL A 36 -14.37 -0.89 -11.23
N VAL A 37 -13.24 -1.46 -10.79
CA VAL A 37 -12.03 -0.69 -10.45
C VAL A 37 -11.06 -0.51 -11.62
N ASN A 38 -11.43 -1.00 -12.80
CA ASN A 38 -10.68 -0.88 -14.04
C ASN A 38 -9.23 -1.41 -13.99
N VAL A 39 -9.02 -2.58 -13.36
CA VAL A 39 -7.68 -3.21 -13.20
C VAL A 39 -6.95 -3.36 -14.54
N ALA A 40 -7.68 -3.73 -15.60
CA ALA A 40 -7.12 -4.02 -16.92
C ALA A 40 -6.55 -2.77 -17.63
N ASN A 41 -7.16 -1.59 -17.42
CA ASN A 41 -6.66 -0.33 -17.97
C ASN A 41 -5.79 0.43 -16.97
N PHE A 42 -5.39 -0.19 -15.86
CA PHE A 42 -4.34 0.36 -15.01
C PHE A 42 -2.99 0.22 -15.74
N GLN A 43 -2.79 1.08 -16.74
CA GLN A 43 -1.54 1.22 -17.45
C GLN A 43 -0.70 2.25 -16.71
N PHE A 44 0.41 1.79 -16.14
CA PHE A 44 1.46 2.69 -15.71
C PHE A 44 2.22 3.16 -16.95
N ASP A 45 1.96 4.40 -17.35
CA ASP A 45 2.73 5.04 -18.40
C ASP A 45 3.85 5.84 -17.74
N THR A 46 5.09 5.33 -17.80
CA THR A 46 6.28 5.99 -17.21
C THR A 46 6.50 7.41 -17.73
N ARG A 47 5.89 7.75 -18.89
CA ARG A 47 6.01 9.04 -19.56
C ARG A 47 4.93 10.06 -19.19
N ALA A 48 3.70 9.63 -18.90
CA ALA A 48 2.54 10.53 -18.89
C ALA A 48 2.43 11.47 -17.68
N ASP A 49 3.09 11.14 -16.56
CA ASP A 49 3.03 11.96 -15.33
C ASP A 49 4.10 13.07 -15.28
N TRP A 50 5.06 13.10 -16.22
CA TRP A 50 6.01 14.21 -16.34
C TRP A 50 5.38 15.41 -17.10
N ASP A 51 4.61 15.15 -18.17
CA ASP A 51 4.01 16.21 -18.99
C ASP A 51 2.81 16.94 -18.34
N ARG A 52 2.23 16.37 -17.28
CA ARG A 52 1.06 16.96 -16.59
C ARG A 52 1.36 18.22 -15.78
N ARG A 53 2.63 18.56 -15.54
CA ARG A 53 2.97 19.79 -14.80
C ARG A 53 2.97 21.04 -15.68
N ASP A 54 3.13 20.90 -17.00
CA ASP A 54 3.39 22.05 -17.87
C ASP A 54 2.21 22.49 -18.75
N ASN A 55 1.21 21.63 -19.00
CA ASN A 55 0.08 21.99 -19.87
C ASN A 55 -1.27 21.99 -19.16
N ARG A 56 -1.54 23.06 -18.40
CA ARG A 56 -2.92 23.56 -18.23
C ARG A 56 -3.26 24.34 -19.49
N LEU A 57 -3.95 23.75 -20.46
CA LEU A 57 -4.80 24.40 -21.48
C LEU A 57 -5.13 23.37 -22.58
N ASP A 58 -6.26 22.68 -22.44
CA ASP A 58 -7.22 22.43 -23.53
C ASP A 58 -8.33 21.49 -23.03
N TRP A 59 -9.38 22.13 -22.52
CA TRP A 59 -10.66 21.51 -22.22
C TRP A 59 -11.48 21.52 -23.51
N ASP A 60 -11.49 20.45 -24.30
CA ASP A 60 -12.61 20.10 -25.20
C ASP A 60 -12.32 18.81 -25.99
N ARG A 61 -12.41 17.66 -25.33
CA ARG A 61 -12.66 16.39 -26.02
C ARG A 61 -13.68 15.56 -25.25
N HIS A 62 -14.81 15.31 -25.90
CA HIS A 62 -15.87 14.42 -25.44
C HIS A 62 -15.31 13.01 -25.20
N ASP A 63 -15.11 12.65 -23.94
CA ASP A 63 -14.83 11.28 -23.52
C ASP A 63 -16.09 10.70 -22.88
N ASN A 64 -16.77 9.82 -23.61
CA ASN A 64 -17.93 9.03 -23.14
C ASN A 64 -17.50 7.86 -22.23
N ARG A 65 -16.51 8.06 -21.35
CA ARG A 65 -16.12 7.01 -20.40
C ARG A 65 -17.10 6.97 -19.23
N PRO A 66 -17.48 5.79 -18.70
CA PRO A 66 -18.50 5.65 -17.65
C PRO A 66 -18.15 6.28 -16.28
N MET A 67 -17.07 7.05 -16.18
CA MET A 67 -16.51 7.51 -14.92
C MET A 67 -16.05 8.96 -15.10
N GLY A 68 -16.66 9.86 -14.30
CA GLY A 68 -16.53 11.31 -14.40
C GLY A 68 -15.10 11.84 -14.22
N ARG A 69 -14.94 13.10 -14.62
CA ARG A 69 -13.71 13.90 -14.82
C ARG A 69 -12.71 14.00 -13.65
N ASP A 70 -13.00 13.46 -12.47
CA ASP A 70 -12.25 13.77 -11.24
C ASP A 70 -11.58 12.54 -10.57
N TRP A 71 -11.55 11.38 -11.23
CA TRP A 71 -10.84 10.22 -10.69
C TRP A 71 -9.32 10.42 -10.80
N ASP A 72 -8.70 10.83 -9.70
CA ASP A 72 -7.26 10.64 -9.48
C ASP A 72 -7.01 9.12 -9.45
N ASN A 73 -6.37 8.57 -10.49
CA ASN A 73 -6.06 7.14 -10.66
C ASN A 73 -5.23 6.52 -9.52
N ARG A 74 -5.02 7.21 -8.40
CA ARG A 74 -4.22 6.76 -7.27
C ARG A 74 -5.05 5.85 -6.38
N VAL A 75 -4.69 4.57 -6.39
CA VAL A 75 -5.09 3.65 -5.32
C VAL A 75 -4.52 4.19 -4.01
N ARG A 76 -5.41 4.54 -3.08
CA ARG A 76 -5.03 5.12 -1.80
C ARG A 76 -4.67 4.02 -0.80
N GLN A 77 -4.03 4.38 0.30
CA GLN A 77 -3.94 3.48 1.45
C GLN A 77 -5.24 3.51 2.25
N TRP A 78 -5.70 2.32 2.61
CA TRP A 78 -6.64 2.10 3.70
C TRP A 78 -5.96 2.52 4.98
N ARG A 79 -6.66 3.27 5.83
CA ARG A 79 -6.02 3.78 7.04
C ARG A 79 -5.70 2.60 7.98
N PRO A 80 -4.48 2.50 8.52
CA PRO A 80 -4.13 1.41 9.45
C PRO A 80 -5.05 1.36 10.67
N ASP A 81 -5.47 2.52 11.18
CA ASP A 81 -6.38 2.64 12.32
C ASP A 81 -7.83 2.20 12.01
N TRP A 82 -8.14 1.90 10.75
CA TRP A 82 -9.41 1.32 10.32
C TRP A 82 -9.42 -0.22 10.33
N VAL A 83 -8.30 -0.81 10.73
CA VAL A 83 -8.16 -2.22 11.04
C VAL A 83 -7.85 -2.33 12.53
N GLN A 84 -8.74 -3.00 13.27
CA GLN A 84 -8.58 -3.28 14.69
C GLN A 84 -8.59 -4.78 14.94
N TYR A 85 -8.48 -5.16 16.21
CA TYR A 85 -8.52 -6.55 16.64
C TYR A 85 -9.44 -6.65 17.85
N ASP A 86 -10.25 -7.71 17.90
CA ASP A 86 -11.04 -8.03 19.09
C ASP A 86 -10.21 -8.75 20.15
N ASP A 87 -10.84 -9.12 21.26
CA ASP A 87 -10.18 -9.82 22.38
C ASP A 87 -9.66 -11.21 22.01
N TYR A 88 -10.06 -11.75 20.85
CA TYR A 88 -9.60 -13.01 20.29
C TYR A 88 -8.59 -12.80 19.16
N TYR A 89 -8.09 -11.58 18.98
CA TYR A 89 -7.14 -11.20 17.92
C TYR A 89 -7.65 -11.46 16.50
N ARG A 90 -8.97 -11.47 16.32
CA ARG A 90 -9.60 -11.53 14.99
C ARG A 90 -9.61 -10.13 14.37
N PRO A 91 -9.31 -9.99 13.07
CA PRO A 91 -9.36 -8.69 12.40
C PRO A 91 -10.76 -8.09 12.43
N VAL A 92 -10.84 -6.82 12.82
CA VAL A 92 -12.07 -6.02 12.79
C VAL A 92 -11.87 -4.87 11.81
N LEU A 93 -12.57 -4.92 10.69
CA LEU A 93 -12.53 -3.86 9.67
C LEU A 93 -13.79 -3.02 9.79
N PHE A 94 -13.65 -1.70 9.77
CA PHE A 94 -14.81 -0.80 9.79
C PHE A 94 -14.90 0.08 8.57
N ASN A 95 -16.13 0.35 8.13
CA ASN A 95 -16.44 1.21 7.00
C ASN A 95 -16.91 2.58 7.52
N PRO A 96 -16.08 3.64 7.44
CA PRO A 96 -16.48 4.98 7.83
C PRO A 96 -17.23 5.74 6.72
N TYR A 97 -17.60 5.08 5.62
CA TYR A 97 -18.35 5.69 4.54
C TYR A 97 -19.84 5.39 4.67
N ARG A 98 -20.64 6.29 4.08
CA ARG A 98 -22.10 6.15 3.94
C ARG A 98 -22.52 5.26 2.77
N ASP A 99 -21.54 4.90 1.95
CA ASP A 99 -21.65 3.89 0.91
C ASP A 99 -21.03 2.57 1.39
N PRO A 100 -21.52 1.43 0.88
CA PRO A 100 -20.95 0.14 1.23
C PRO A 100 -19.53 -0.06 0.72
N VAL A 101 -18.75 -0.83 1.47
CA VAL A 101 -17.39 -1.25 1.09
C VAL A 101 -17.37 -2.74 0.78
N ARG A 102 -16.82 -3.08 -0.38
CA ARG A 102 -16.45 -4.46 -0.73
C ARG A 102 -14.96 -4.62 -0.50
N VAL A 103 -14.58 -5.60 0.30
CA VAL A 103 -13.17 -5.94 0.55
C VAL A 103 -12.88 -7.28 -0.10
N VAL A 104 -11.87 -7.31 -0.97
CA VAL A 104 -11.39 -8.53 -1.62
C VAL A 104 -9.98 -8.84 -1.15
N TYR A 105 -9.74 -10.10 -0.79
CA TYR A 105 -8.45 -10.60 -0.29
C TYR A 105 -8.28 -12.07 -0.68
N VAL A 106 -7.04 -12.57 -0.68
CA VAL A 106 -6.75 -13.98 -0.93
C VAL A 106 -6.59 -14.70 0.39
N TYR A 107 -7.33 -15.79 0.59
CA TYR A 107 -7.18 -16.67 1.75
C TYR A 107 -7.19 -18.13 1.30
N ARG A 108 -6.16 -18.88 1.71
CA ARG A 108 -5.92 -20.27 1.28
C ARG A 108 -5.96 -20.40 -0.25
N ASN A 109 -5.21 -19.53 -0.92
CA ASN A 109 -5.07 -19.44 -2.38
C ASN A 109 -6.39 -19.25 -3.15
N ALA A 110 -7.44 -18.74 -2.49
CA ALA A 110 -8.71 -18.41 -3.13
C ALA A 110 -9.12 -16.98 -2.78
N PRO A 111 -9.60 -16.18 -3.75
CA PRO A 111 -10.15 -14.87 -3.47
C PRO A 111 -11.42 -15.00 -2.63
N ARG A 112 -11.59 -14.07 -1.71
CA ARG A 112 -12.75 -13.93 -0.82
C ARG A 112 -13.24 -12.51 -0.92
N ILE A 113 -14.55 -12.31 -0.94
CA ILE A 113 -15.18 -11.00 -0.92
C ILE A 113 -16.02 -10.89 0.35
N VAL A 114 -15.77 -9.85 1.14
CA VAL A 114 -16.61 -9.48 2.29
C VAL A 114 -17.24 -8.11 2.06
N TYR A 115 -18.44 -7.95 2.59
CA TYR A 115 -19.21 -6.72 2.49
C TYR A 115 -19.28 -6.05 3.86
N ILE A 116 -18.92 -4.77 3.92
CA ILE A 116 -19.05 -3.95 5.11
C ILE A 116 -20.14 -2.91 4.83
N PRO A 117 -21.30 -2.99 5.51
CA PRO A 117 -22.36 -2.01 5.33
C PRO A 117 -21.89 -0.59 5.69
N PRO A 118 -22.60 0.45 5.24
CA PRO A 118 -22.33 1.83 5.60
C PRO A 118 -22.25 2.05 7.11
N LEU A 119 -21.21 2.74 7.58
CA LEU A 119 -21.02 3.10 8.99
C LEU A 119 -21.06 1.89 9.96
N GLN A 120 -20.68 0.71 9.48
CA GLN A 120 -20.63 -0.54 10.26
C GLN A 120 -19.21 -1.10 10.32
N ARG A 121 -19.02 -2.10 11.17
CA ARG A 121 -17.79 -2.88 11.24
C ARG A 121 -18.06 -4.37 11.29
N ILE A 122 -17.13 -5.15 10.77
CA ILE A 122 -17.21 -6.61 10.71
C ILE A 122 -16.01 -7.22 11.41
N VAL A 123 -16.21 -8.40 11.99
CA VAL A 123 -15.13 -9.27 12.47
C VAL A 123 -14.89 -10.35 11.42
N MET A 124 -13.64 -10.59 11.06
CA MET A 124 -13.26 -11.59 10.07
C MET A 124 -12.68 -12.85 10.72
N GLU A 125 -13.16 -14.02 10.30
CA GLU A 125 -12.62 -15.31 10.72
C GLU A 125 -11.46 -15.76 9.83
N VAL A 126 -10.26 -15.29 10.15
CA VAL A 126 -9.01 -15.65 9.43
C VAL A 126 -8.05 -16.31 10.41
N ALA A 127 -8.09 -17.64 10.46
CA ALA A 127 -7.40 -18.44 11.49
C ALA A 127 -5.91 -18.68 11.17
N ASP A 128 -5.52 -18.66 9.90
CA ASP A 128 -4.12 -18.89 9.54
C ASP A 128 -3.29 -17.62 9.83
N LEU A 129 -2.17 -17.78 10.53
CA LEU A 129 -1.28 -16.68 10.92
C LEU A 129 -0.46 -16.21 9.70
N ALA A 130 -0.88 -15.10 9.09
CA ALA A 130 -0.14 -14.44 8.01
C ALA A 130 -0.56 -12.97 7.86
N ALA A 131 0.23 -12.21 7.10
CA ALA A 131 -0.14 -10.89 6.62
C ALA A 131 -0.97 -11.00 5.33
N TYR A 132 -2.23 -10.57 5.38
CA TYR A 132 -3.13 -10.54 4.24
C TYR A 132 -3.26 -9.11 3.74
N SER A 133 -3.09 -8.93 2.44
CA SER A 133 -3.36 -7.65 1.78
C SER A 133 -4.70 -7.73 1.04
N PHE A 134 -5.40 -6.61 0.99
CA PHE A 134 -6.74 -6.53 0.42
C PHE A 134 -6.94 -5.27 -0.40
N THR A 135 -7.93 -5.33 -1.30
CA THR A 135 -8.47 -4.15 -1.98
C THR A 135 -9.83 -3.82 -1.38
N ALA A 136 -9.99 -2.59 -0.89
CA ALA A 136 -11.27 -2.04 -0.46
C ALA A 136 -11.84 -1.13 -1.54
N VAL A 137 -13.07 -1.42 -1.96
CA VAL A 137 -13.80 -0.69 -2.99
C VAL A 137 -15.06 -0.11 -2.37
N VAL A 138 -15.13 1.21 -2.27
CA VAL A 138 -16.37 1.92 -1.93
C VAL A 138 -17.21 1.95 -3.19
N VAL A 139 -18.41 1.37 -3.13
CA VAL A 139 -19.34 1.30 -4.27
C VAL A 139 -20.60 2.10 -3.96
N ASN A 140 -21.02 2.95 -4.89
CA ASN A 140 -22.26 3.71 -4.74
C ASN A 140 -23.51 2.87 -5.06
N ALA A 141 -24.69 3.47 -4.94
CA ALA A 141 -25.99 2.81 -5.20
C ALA A 141 -26.15 2.20 -6.61
N VAL A 142 -25.37 2.66 -7.59
CA VAL A 142 -25.36 2.12 -8.97
C VAL A 142 -24.14 1.22 -9.24
N ASN A 143 -23.52 0.66 -8.19
CA ASN A 143 -22.38 -0.26 -8.24
C ASN A 143 -21.14 0.30 -8.97
N THR A 144 -20.94 1.62 -8.95
CA THR A 144 -19.74 2.25 -9.48
C THR A 144 -18.74 2.48 -8.34
N ALA A 145 -17.45 2.21 -8.59
CA ALA A 145 -16.39 2.53 -7.63
C ALA A 145 -16.26 4.04 -7.47
N VAL A 146 -16.40 4.53 -6.24
CA VAL A 146 -16.21 5.95 -5.89
C VAL A 146 -14.95 6.17 -5.05
N ASN A 147 -14.37 5.11 -4.50
CA ASN A 147 -13.04 5.16 -3.87
C ASN A 147 -12.43 3.75 -3.85
N VAL A 148 -11.12 3.65 -4.09
CA VAL A 148 -10.39 2.38 -4.03
C VAL A 148 -9.14 2.54 -3.17
N ALA A 149 -8.91 1.58 -2.28
CA ALA A 149 -7.71 1.55 -1.46
C ALA A 149 -7.14 0.16 -1.29
N VAL A 150 -5.83 0.12 -1.07
CA VAL A 150 -5.11 -1.05 -0.60
C VAL A 150 -5.01 -1.04 0.92
N GLY A 151 -5.23 -2.19 1.54
CA GLY A 151 -5.06 -2.37 2.97
C GLY A 151 -4.32 -3.66 3.30
N SER A 152 -3.95 -3.82 4.56
CA SER A 152 -3.46 -5.09 5.09
C SER A 152 -4.00 -5.35 6.50
N PHE A 153 -4.10 -6.63 6.86
CA PHE A 153 -4.38 -7.11 8.22
C PHE A 153 -3.61 -8.40 8.48
N PHE A 154 -3.30 -8.67 9.75
CA PHE A 154 -2.80 -9.96 10.21
C PHE A 154 -3.94 -10.91 10.55
N GLY A 155 -3.93 -12.13 10.03
CA GLY A 155 -4.77 -13.23 10.50
C GLY A 155 -4.17 -13.91 11.73
N GLY A 156 -4.66 -15.09 12.06
CA GLY A 156 -4.24 -15.85 13.24
C GLY A 156 -5.12 -15.64 14.48
N GLY A 157 -6.33 -15.10 14.29
CA GLY A 157 -7.28 -14.92 15.37
C GLY A 157 -7.83 -16.24 15.90
N TYR A 158 -8.20 -16.26 17.18
CA TYR A 158 -8.74 -17.43 17.86
C TYR A 158 -10.27 -17.47 17.73
N TYR A 159 -10.84 -18.68 17.74
CA TYR A 159 -12.29 -18.84 17.81
C TYR A 159 -12.78 -18.67 19.25
N PRO A 160 -13.81 -17.84 19.50
CA PRO A 160 -14.37 -17.69 20.82
C PRO A 160 -15.09 -18.97 21.27
N GLY A 161 -14.64 -19.56 22.37
CA GLY A 161 -15.26 -20.71 23.00
C GLY A 161 -15.93 -20.34 24.33
N VAL A 162 -17.13 -20.89 24.59
CA VAL A 162 -17.84 -20.67 25.86
C VAL A 162 -17.01 -21.22 27.02
N GLY A 163 -16.70 -20.38 28.00
CA GLY A 163 -15.94 -20.77 29.19
C GLY A 163 -14.44 -20.98 28.98
N VAL A 164 -13.92 -20.70 27.77
CA VAL A 164 -12.49 -20.77 27.48
C VAL A 164 -11.83 -19.44 27.87
N PRO A 165 -10.67 -19.44 28.56
CA PRO A 165 -9.96 -18.20 28.86
C PRO A 165 -9.56 -17.46 27.58
N LEU A 166 -9.39 -16.14 27.68
CA LEU A 166 -8.88 -15.35 26.56
C LEU A 166 -7.49 -15.86 26.12
N PRO A 167 -7.24 -15.92 24.80
CA PRO A 167 -5.95 -16.36 24.29
C PRO A 167 -4.82 -15.39 24.69
N PRO A 168 -3.57 -15.88 24.79
CA PRO A 168 -2.43 -15.01 25.00
C PRO A 168 -2.24 -14.07 23.79
N PRO A 169 -1.66 -12.87 23.98
CA PRO A 169 -1.34 -11.96 22.89
C PRO A 169 -0.49 -12.63 21.79
N PRO A 170 -0.74 -12.32 20.51
CA PRO A 170 0.08 -12.83 19.42
C PRO A 170 1.51 -12.30 19.55
N PRO A 171 2.52 -13.07 19.12
CA PRO A 171 3.89 -12.59 19.08
C PRO A 171 4.01 -11.28 18.27
N PRO A 172 4.88 -10.34 18.69
CA PRO A 172 5.13 -9.14 17.90
C PRO A 172 5.62 -9.48 16.49
N VAL A 173 5.10 -8.77 15.50
CA VAL A 173 5.58 -8.86 14.12
C VAL A 173 6.95 -8.20 13.98
N LEU A 174 7.84 -8.83 13.23
CA LEU A 174 9.15 -8.27 12.94
C LEU A 174 8.96 -6.97 12.15
N SER A 175 9.38 -5.85 12.74
CA SER A 175 9.20 -4.54 12.11
C SER A 175 10.39 -3.63 12.34
N TYR A 176 10.61 -2.75 11.37
CA TYR A 176 11.72 -1.82 11.34
C TYR A 176 11.19 -0.41 11.12
N ALA A 177 11.57 0.52 11.99
CA ALA A 177 11.14 1.91 11.89
C ALA A 177 12.09 2.73 11.00
N ASN A 178 11.56 3.78 10.39
CA ASN A 178 12.30 4.79 9.63
C ASN A 178 13.26 4.20 8.59
N VAL A 179 12.75 3.31 7.74
CA VAL A 179 13.58 2.57 6.79
C VAL A 179 13.64 3.28 5.45
N PRO A 180 14.84 3.46 4.84
CA PRO A 180 14.95 3.89 3.46
C PRO A 180 14.51 2.75 2.52
N VAL A 181 13.67 3.12 1.55
CA VAL A 181 13.12 2.23 0.52
C VAL A 181 13.59 2.71 -0.83
N GLN A 182 14.24 1.84 -1.58
CA GLN A 182 14.61 2.09 -2.98
C GLN A 182 13.70 1.25 -3.87
N VAL A 183 13.08 1.87 -4.86
CA VAL A 183 12.31 1.16 -5.88
C VAL A 183 13.20 0.96 -7.10
N ARG A 184 13.42 -0.31 -7.45
CA ARG A 184 14.24 -0.74 -8.58
C ARG A 184 13.45 -1.75 -9.40
N TYR A 185 12.95 -1.28 -10.54
CA TYR A 185 12.33 -2.09 -11.57
C TYR A 185 13.34 -2.40 -12.68
N SER A 186 13.01 -3.37 -13.53
CA SER A 186 13.89 -3.81 -14.61
C SER A 186 14.30 -2.66 -15.54
N ASP A 187 13.39 -1.70 -15.77
CA ASP A 187 13.61 -0.56 -16.68
C ASP A 187 13.75 0.79 -15.97
N ALA A 188 13.59 0.86 -14.65
CA ALA A 188 13.47 2.13 -13.93
C ALA A 188 14.03 2.06 -12.51
N VAL A 189 14.77 3.10 -12.12
CA VAL A 189 15.29 3.26 -10.76
C VAL A 189 14.82 4.58 -10.19
N TYR A 190 14.24 4.53 -9.00
CA TYR A 190 13.73 5.71 -8.30
C TYR A 190 14.64 6.12 -7.15
N GLN A 191 14.55 7.39 -6.76
CA GLN A 191 15.24 7.92 -5.59
C GLN A 191 14.74 7.19 -4.34
N PRO A 192 15.65 6.81 -3.44
CA PRO A 192 15.24 6.28 -2.15
C PRO A 192 14.37 7.30 -1.41
N PHE A 193 13.27 6.83 -0.84
CA PHE A 193 12.43 7.59 0.07
C PHE A 193 12.36 6.88 1.42
N ARG A 194 11.83 7.53 2.45
CA ARG A 194 11.70 6.92 3.78
C ARG A 194 10.25 6.59 4.09
N VAL A 195 10.05 5.40 4.63
CA VAL A 195 8.78 4.98 5.23
C VAL A 195 8.89 5.03 6.74
N GLN A 196 7.77 5.23 7.43
CA GLN A 196 7.73 5.27 8.89
C GLN A 196 8.05 3.89 9.47
N ARG A 197 7.59 2.84 8.79
CA ARG A 197 7.76 1.45 9.24
C ARG A 197 7.75 0.48 8.06
N ILE A 198 8.53 -0.59 8.15
CA ILE A 198 8.36 -1.80 7.34
C ILE A 198 7.98 -2.94 8.29
N VAL A 199 6.90 -3.65 7.99
CA VAL A 199 6.61 -4.94 8.63
C VAL A 199 7.09 -6.05 7.71
N ASP A 200 7.94 -6.90 8.24
CA ASP A 200 8.52 -8.02 7.50
C ASP A 200 7.56 -9.23 7.56
N ALA A 201 7.01 -9.61 6.40
CA ALA A 201 6.07 -10.72 6.28
C ALA A 201 6.77 -12.05 5.96
N GLY A 202 8.10 -12.06 5.85
CA GLY A 202 8.89 -13.25 5.54
C GLY A 202 9.05 -13.50 4.04
N ASP A 203 9.59 -14.67 3.71
CA ASP A 203 9.84 -15.06 2.33
C ASP A 203 8.55 -15.57 1.68
N ASP A 204 8.25 -15.06 0.49
CA ASP A 204 7.10 -15.47 -0.30
C ASP A 204 7.53 -16.48 -1.36
N VAL A 205 7.30 -17.77 -1.07
CA VAL A 205 7.70 -18.89 -1.94
C VAL A 205 7.05 -18.84 -3.32
N GLN A 206 5.89 -18.19 -3.47
CA GLN A 206 5.21 -18.09 -4.76
C GLN A 206 5.95 -17.15 -5.72
N TYR A 207 6.55 -16.09 -5.19
CA TYR A 207 7.22 -15.05 -5.98
C TYR A 207 8.75 -15.07 -5.86
N GLY A 208 9.30 -15.87 -4.94
CA GLY A 208 10.73 -16.09 -4.74
C GLY A 208 11.45 -14.90 -4.08
N GLU A 209 10.73 -14.03 -3.39
CA GLU A 209 11.24 -12.77 -2.83
C GLU A 209 10.74 -12.54 -1.40
N ARG A 210 11.41 -11.64 -0.67
CA ARG A 210 10.95 -11.21 0.66
C ARG A 210 9.72 -10.33 0.50
N ARG A 211 8.61 -10.68 1.13
CA ARG A 211 7.40 -9.84 1.17
C ARG A 211 7.43 -8.95 2.41
N VAL A 212 7.07 -7.69 2.24
CA VAL A 212 6.96 -6.72 3.32
C VAL A 212 5.72 -5.84 3.17
N LEU A 213 5.32 -5.19 4.26
CA LEU A 213 4.29 -4.15 4.27
C LEU A 213 4.94 -2.79 4.56
N LEU A 214 4.99 -1.92 3.55
CA LEU A 214 5.41 -0.53 3.70
C LEU A 214 4.35 0.26 4.48
N ASP A 215 4.79 0.99 5.49
CA ASP A 215 3.98 1.65 6.53
C ASP A 215 2.99 0.72 7.24
N GLY A 216 3.22 -0.59 7.16
CA GLY A 216 2.33 -1.63 7.68
C GLY A 216 1.07 -1.87 6.83
N VAL A 217 0.99 -1.29 5.62
CA VAL A 217 -0.21 -1.36 4.76
C VAL A 217 0.10 -1.84 3.35
N THR A 218 1.04 -1.19 2.66
CA THR A 218 1.27 -1.39 1.22
C THR A 218 2.16 -2.62 0.99
N PRO A 219 1.68 -3.66 0.30
CA PRO A 219 2.50 -4.83 0.01
C PRO A 219 3.59 -4.53 -1.01
N ALA A 220 4.81 -4.99 -0.73
CA ALA A 220 5.96 -4.92 -1.61
C ALA A 220 6.80 -6.19 -1.51
N TRP A 221 7.48 -6.53 -2.61
CA TRP A 221 8.39 -7.67 -2.71
C TRP A 221 9.76 -7.18 -3.16
N GLY A 222 10.79 -7.81 -2.60
CA GLY A 222 12.17 -7.55 -2.96
C GLY A 222 13.12 -8.11 -1.91
N GLN A 223 14.10 -7.30 -1.50
CA GLN A 223 15.20 -7.78 -0.65
C GLN A 223 15.75 -6.71 0.30
N TRP A 224 16.25 -7.16 1.44
CA TRP A 224 17.01 -6.34 2.36
C TRP A 224 18.42 -6.11 1.81
N THR A 225 18.85 -4.86 1.72
CA THR A 225 20.20 -4.47 1.29
C THR A 225 20.79 -3.41 2.22
N GLN A 226 21.97 -2.90 1.88
CA GLN A 226 22.61 -1.79 2.57
C GLN A 226 22.78 -0.62 1.60
N SER A 227 22.44 0.58 2.07
CA SER A 227 22.74 1.82 1.38
C SER A 227 24.25 2.05 1.29
N PRO A 228 24.72 2.97 0.42
CA PRO A 228 26.15 3.33 0.36
C PRO A 228 26.72 3.85 1.70
N SER A 229 25.86 4.38 2.57
CA SER A 229 26.21 4.81 3.93
C SER A 229 26.20 3.68 4.97
N GLY A 230 25.94 2.43 4.58
CA GLY A 230 25.86 1.26 5.46
C GLY A 230 24.54 1.14 6.24
N GLU A 231 23.60 2.06 6.04
CA GLU A 231 22.26 1.96 6.64
C GLU A 231 21.46 0.85 5.93
N ARG A 232 20.71 0.05 6.70
CA ARG A 232 19.79 -0.95 6.17
C ARG A 232 18.74 -0.26 5.29
N GLN A 233 18.53 -0.79 4.10
CA GLN A 233 17.47 -0.35 3.20
C GLN A 233 16.70 -1.54 2.67
N PHE A 234 15.47 -1.30 2.21
CA PHE A 234 14.70 -2.30 1.48
C PHE A 234 14.63 -1.93 0.00
N GLU A 235 15.07 -2.83 -0.86
CA GLU A 235 14.97 -2.66 -2.31
C GLU A 235 13.70 -3.37 -2.80
N VAL A 236 12.80 -2.61 -3.42
CA VAL A 236 11.51 -3.08 -3.94
C VAL A 236 11.65 -3.39 -5.42
N HIS A 237 11.30 -4.61 -5.81
CA HIS A 237 11.24 -5.05 -7.20
C HIS A 237 9.82 -5.17 -7.70
N ARG A 238 8.87 -5.53 -6.82
CA ARG A 238 7.46 -5.67 -7.19
C ARG A 238 6.55 -5.10 -6.12
N THR A 239 5.35 -4.73 -6.52
CA THR A 239 4.27 -4.32 -5.63
C THR A 239 2.94 -4.80 -6.21
N GLN A 240 1.86 -4.58 -5.48
CA GLN A 240 0.55 -5.03 -5.86
C GLN A 240 -0.44 -3.90 -5.63
N GLN A 241 -1.08 -3.45 -6.72
CA GLN A 241 -1.98 -2.31 -6.70
C GLN A 241 -3.36 -2.70 -6.18
N PHE A 242 -3.84 -3.89 -6.57
CA PHE A 242 -5.17 -4.38 -6.22
C PHE A 242 -5.11 -5.80 -5.63
N PRO A 243 -4.55 -6.00 -4.43
CA PRO A 243 -4.50 -7.32 -3.80
C PRO A 243 -5.86 -8.04 -3.83
N GLY A 244 -5.85 -9.28 -4.32
CA GLY A 244 -7.04 -10.09 -4.55
C GLY A 244 -7.70 -9.92 -5.92
N LEU A 245 -7.29 -8.93 -6.71
CA LEU A 245 -7.78 -8.67 -8.08
C LEU A 245 -6.66 -8.67 -9.13
N ASP A 246 -5.41 -8.43 -8.72
CA ASP A 246 -4.22 -8.52 -9.57
C ASP A 246 -3.13 -9.36 -8.91
N GLU A 247 -2.04 -9.58 -9.64
CA GLU A 247 -0.83 -10.22 -9.13
C GLU A 247 0.30 -9.18 -8.93
N PRO A 248 1.23 -9.43 -8.00
CA PRO A 248 2.41 -8.62 -7.82
C PRO A 248 3.21 -8.46 -9.10
N ARG A 249 3.57 -7.22 -9.43
CA ARG A 249 4.32 -6.85 -10.63
C ARG A 249 5.11 -5.56 -10.44
N GLU A 250 5.94 -5.20 -11.41
CA GLU A 250 6.52 -3.86 -11.50
C GLU A 250 5.39 -2.87 -11.82
N ALA A 251 4.94 -2.14 -10.80
CA ALA A 251 3.86 -1.16 -10.88
C ALA A 251 4.13 -0.05 -9.84
N PRO A 252 3.49 1.12 -9.91
CA PRO A 252 3.62 2.15 -8.88
C PRO A 252 3.37 1.59 -7.48
N LEU A 253 3.86 2.26 -6.43
CA LEU A 253 3.44 1.92 -5.07
C LEU A 253 2.04 2.51 -4.81
N PRO A 254 1.09 1.74 -4.28
CA PRO A 254 -0.20 2.28 -3.84
C PRO A 254 -0.03 3.04 -2.52
N GLY A 255 -0.76 4.14 -2.37
CA GLY A 255 -0.46 5.17 -1.36
C GLY A 255 0.39 6.28 -1.96
N ASP A 256 0.23 7.50 -1.46
CA ASP A 256 0.80 8.73 -2.03
C ASP A 256 2.33 8.86 -1.83
N TYR A 257 3.09 7.79 -2.06
CA TYR A 257 4.54 7.76 -2.00
C TYR A 257 5.11 8.62 -3.13
N ASN A 258 5.99 9.56 -2.77
CA ASN A 258 6.63 10.44 -3.73
C ASN A 258 7.80 9.72 -4.43
N LEU A 259 7.51 9.04 -5.53
CA LEU A 259 8.51 8.38 -6.35
C LEU A 259 9.14 9.38 -7.32
N GLN A 260 10.44 9.62 -7.17
CA GLN A 260 11.20 10.48 -8.09
C GLN A 260 12.09 9.60 -8.96
N LEU A 261 11.83 9.58 -10.27
CA LEU A 261 12.62 8.78 -11.20
C LEU A 261 14.05 9.34 -11.29
N VAL A 262 15.05 8.48 -11.06
CA VAL A 262 16.47 8.81 -11.24
C VAL A 262 16.92 8.46 -12.65
N ASN A 263 16.44 7.34 -13.18
CA ASN A 263 16.87 6.81 -14.46
C ASN A 263 15.74 6.03 -15.17
N ASP A 264 15.55 6.31 -16.46
CA ASP A 264 14.75 5.51 -17.40
C ASP A 264 15.71 4.73 -18.31
N GLN A 265 15.78 3.41 -18.14
CA GLN A 265 16.73 2.59 -18.90
C GLN A 265 16.29 2.33 -20.34
N LYS A 266 15.05 2.67 -20.74
CA LYS A 266 14.59 2.55 -22.13
C LYS A 266 15.26 3.52 -23.11
N GLY A 267 16.07 4.47 -22.63
CA GLY A 267 16.77 5.48 -23.45
C GLY A 267 18.30 5.36 -23.46
N LEU A 268 18.88 4.22 -23.08
CA LEU A 268 20.33 4.02 -22.96
C LEU A 268 20.94 3.37 -24.21
N GLU A 269 20.88 4.05 -25.36
CA GLU A 269 21.75 3.74 -26.51
C GLU A 269 23.14 4.40 -26.40
N ASN A 270 23.44 5.15 -25.32
CA ASN A 270 24.65 5.97 -25.27
C ASN A 270 25.53 5.70 -24.02
N PRO A 271 26.73 5.11 -24.18
CA PRO A 271 27.60 4.66 -23.07
C PRO A 271 28.14 5.80 -22.18
N ASN A 272 28.06 7.06 -22.60
CA ASN A 272 28.48 8.21 -21.78
C ASN A 272 27.54 8.51 -20.60
N LYS A 273 26.30 7.98 -20.59
CA LYS A 273 25.38 8.12 -19.44
C LYS A 273 25.71 7.17 -18.28
N ALA A 274 26.50 6.12 -18.53
CA ALA A 274 26.94 5.19 -17.49
C ALA A 274 27.90 5.85 -16.48
N LEU A 275 28.67 6.85 -16.91
CA LEU A 275 29.59 7.61 -16.04
C LEU A 275 28.87 8.59 -15.10
N THR A 276 27.64 9.02 -15.44
CA THR A 276 26.80 9.82 -14.55
C THR A 276 26.30 9.01 -13.34
N ILE A 277 26.24 7.67 -13.46
CA ILE A 277 25.74 6.72 -12.44
C ILE A 277 26.64 6.70 -11.18
N ALA A 278 27.96 6.80 -11.33
CA ALA A 278 28.88 6.85 -10.19
C ALA A 278 28.85 8.21 -9.47
N ALA A 279 28.65 9.30 -10.21
CA ALA A 279 28.72 10.65 -9.67
C ALA A 279 27.45 11.07 -8.91
N VAL A 280 26.26 10.70 -9.37
CA VAL A 280 24.99 11.08 -8.71
C VAL A 280 24.78 10.31 -7.41
N THR A 281 25.21 9.05 -7.35
CA THR A 281 25.17 8.23 -6.13
C THR A 281 26.10 8.77 -5.03
N CYS A 282 27.22 9.42 -5.40
CA CYS A 282 28.15 10.04 -4.45
C CYS A 282 27.80 11.50 -4.10
N GLY A 283 27.24 12.27 -5.06
CA GLY A 283 26.98 13.70 -4.90
C GLY A 283 25.81 14.03 -3.97
N VAL A 284 24.74 13.21 -3.96
CA VAL A 284 23.55 13.50 -3.15
C VAL A 284 23.79 13.18 -1.66
N LEU A 285 24.70 12.25 -1.34
CA LEU A 285 25.05 11.93 0.06
C LEU A 285 26.08 12.90 0.67
N SER A 286 26.83 13.66 -0.13
CA SER A 286 27.85 14.60 0.37
C SER A 286 27.30 15.99 0.70
N LEU A 287 26.16 16.41 0.11
CA LEU A 287 25.54 17.70 0.44
C LEU A 287 24.73 17.68 1.76
N GLY A 288 24.27 16.51 2.22
CA GLY A 288 23.61 16.37 3.53
C GLY A 288 24.58 16.51 4.72
N ALA A 289 25.85 16.15 4.54
CA ALA A 289 26.85 16.16 5.62
C ALA A 289 27.50 17.55 5.85
N ILE A 290 27.59 18.40 4.81
CA ILE A 290 28.18 19.75 4.94
C ILE A 290 27.18 20.74 5.57
N GLY A 291 25.88 20.60 5.31
CA GLY A 291 24.86 21.47 5.90
C GLY A 291 24.72 21.31 7.43
N LEU A 292 24.82 20.07 7.94
CA LEU A 292 24.66 19.79 9.37
C LEU A 292 25.90 20.21 10.20
N SER A 293 27.10 20.11 9.63
CA SER A 293 28.35 20.49 10.29
C SER A 293 28.51 22.01 10.44
N VAL A 294 28.03 22.80 9.48
CA VAL A 294 28.01 24.28 9.57
C VAL A 294 26.96 24.78 10.57
N TYR A 295 25.81 24.09 10.69
CA TYR A 295 24.75 24.50 11.63
C TYR A 295 25.06 24.14 13.10
N ILE A 296 25.76 23.04 13.34
CA ILE A 296 26.18 22.64 14.70
C ILE A 296 27.44 23.40 15.17
N GLY A 297 28.34 23.77 14.24
CA GLY A 297 29.53 24.57 14.56
C GLY A 297 29.24 26.00 15.04
N ARG A 298 28.08 26.57 14.68
CA ARG A 298 27.66 27.92 15.11
C ARG A 298 27.08 27.99 16.53
N ARG A 299 26.74 26.88 17.18
CA ARG A 299 26.16 26.87 18.55
C ARG A 299 27.16 26.59 19.68
N ARG A 300 28.46 26.42 19.39
CA ARG A 300 29.49 26.14 20.42
C ARG A 300 30.53 27.26 20.61
N ARG A 301 30.26 28.47 20.15
CA ARG A 301 31.02 29.67 20.54
C ARG A 301 30.06 30.70 21.11
N GLU A 302 29.80 30.57 22.41
CA GLU A 302 29.46 31.65 23.34
C GLU A 302 29.14 31.02 24.71
N VAL A 303 30.19 30.73 25.49
CA VAL A 303 30.21 30.90 26.95
C VAL A 303 31.68 31.20 27.30
N VAL A 304 31.94 32.47 27.65
CA VAL A 304 33.07 32.90 28.48
C VAL A 304 32.53 33.00 29.91
#